data_AF-F1KY41-F1
#
_entry.id   AF-F1KY41-F1
#
_cell.length_a   1.000
_cell.length_b   1.000
_cell.length_c   1.000
_cell.angle_alpha   90.00
_cell.angle_beta   90.00
_cell.angle_gamma   90.00
#
_symmetry.space_group_name_H-M   'P 1'
#
loop_
_entity.id
_entity.type
_entity.pdbx_description
1 polymer ?
#
loop_
_entity_poly.entity_id
_entity_poly.type
_entity_poly.pdbx_seq_one_letter_code
_entity_poly.pdbx_strand_id
1 'polypeptide(L)'
;MAGAANLTLRDELFYRVVPPDQSFTENYAGIFHFQFWHYGEWVDVVVDDRLPTSDGKLLYMHSRDHNEFWSALLEKAYAKLHGNYEVLKGGTTSEALEDMTGGLTEFIDLKEPPRNLLQMMFRGFEMGSLFGCSIEASPMEFEARTREGLVKGHAYSITGMRMVDTPEGTIPILRIRNPWGNEQEWNGDWSDDSELWEGVSRKQKKEMNLVVENDGEFWMSFDDYLKHFDKMEICNLGPDVMDEIYQMTGIAVEDAGYRRWNTRTHLGVWSGETAGGCRNFLDSFAYNPQFGIEISGPDPEDADGLCTVIFAVLQKNRRELKQKGLDNLAIGFAVYEVDKIYGHLDRNFFATHKSIARSAAFINLSRSNWTFPITTWLLCDCAINFRTRRRG
;
A
#
# COMPACT_ATOMS: atom_id res chain seq x y z
N MET A 1 4.96 -10.09 6.69
CA MET A 1 3.93 -10.55 7.66
C MET A 1 2.67 -9.70 7.57
N ALA A 2 2.70 -8.40 7.90
CA ALA A 2 1.49 -7.55 7.82
C ALA A 2 0.82 -7.50 6.43
N GLY A 3 1.61 -7.46 5.33
CA GLY A 3 1.04 -7.55 3.98
C GLY A 3 0.24 -8.84 3.73
N ALA A 4 0.76 -10.00 4.17
CA ALA A 4 0.06 -11.28 4.05
C ALA A 4 -1.19 -11.35 4.95
N ALA A 5 -1.14 -10.75 6.15
CA ALA A 5 -2.30 -10.66 7.04
C ALA A 5 -3.41 -9.74 6.47
N ASN A 6 -3.04 -8.72 5.67
CA ASN A 6 -4.00 -7.90 4.95
C ASN A 6 -4.73 -8.68 3.85
N LEU A 7 -4.03 -9.62 3.17
CA LEU A 7 -4.67 -10.47 2.16
C LEU A 7 -5.79 -11.33 2.76
N THR A 8 -5.61 -11.84 3.98
CA THR A 8 -6.63 -12.69 4.63
C THR A 8 -7.91 -11.92 4.99
N LEU A 9 -7.92 -10.58 4.89
CA LEU A 9 -9.13 -9.79 5.11
C LEU A 9 -10.10 -9.87 3.92
N ARG A 10 -9.61 -10.32 2.76
CA ARG A 10 -10.38 -10.41 1.53
C ARG A 10 -10.01 -11.68 0.78
N ASP A 11 -10.89 -12.68 0.86
CA ASP A 11 -10.74 -13.98 0.21
C ASP A 11 -10.37 -13.83 -1.27
N GLU A 12 -10.95 -12.85 -1.96
CA GLU A 12 -10.70 -12.69 -3.39
C GLU A 12 -9.26 -12.24 -3.70
N LEU A 13 -8.67 -11.39 -2.85
CA LEU A 13 -7.25 -11.01 -2.96
C LEU A 13 -6.33 -12.14 -2.49
N PHE A 14 -6.74 -12.85 -1.45
CA PHE A 14 -6.01 -14.01 -0.95
C PHE A 14 -5.84 -15.07 -2.03
N TYR A 15 -6.94 -15.49 -2.68
CA TYR A 15 -6.89 -16.54 -3.71
C TYR A 15 -6.20 -16.09 -5.00
N ARG A 16 -6.09 -14.78 -5.25
CA ARG A 16 -5.29 -14.25 -6.35
C ARG A 16 -3.79 -14.51 -6.16
N VAL A 17 -3.32 -14.53 -4.92
CA VAL A 17 -1.91 -14.74 -4.54
C VAL A 17 -1.64 -16.18 -4.15
N VAL A 18 -2.60 -16.83 -3.48
CA VAL A 18 -2.55 -18.20 -2.97
C VAL A 18 -3.65 -19.02 -3.66
N PRO A 19 -3.37 -19.61 -4.83
CA PRO A 19 -4.34 -20.41 -5.56
C PRO A 19 -4.93 -21.54 -4.70
N PRO A 20 -6.27 -21.71 -4.69
CA PRO A 20 -6.97 -22.68 -3.82
C PRO A 20 -6.87 -24.13 -4.30
N ASP A 21 -6.26 -24.38 -5.46
CA ASP A 21 -6.12 -25.70 -6.10
C ASP A 21 -4.93 -26.52 -5.55
N GLN A 22 -4.40 -26.14 -4.38
CA GLN A 22 -3.21 -26.71 -3.77
C GLN A 22 -3.54 -27.47 -2.49
N SER A 23 -3.02 -28.68 -2.34
CA SER A 23 -3.30 -29.54 -1.19
C SER A 23 -2.11 -30.43 -0.82
N PHE A 24 -1.99 -30.74 0.46
CA PHE A 24 -1.05 -31.75 0.97
C PHE A 24 -1.58 -33.19 0.84
N THR A 25 -2.87 -33.37 0.52
CA THR A 25 -3.51 -34.69 0.44
C THR A 25 -3.87 -35.07 -0.99
N GLU A 26 -4.41 -34.14 -1.77
CA GLU A 26 -4.86 -34.38 -3.14
C GLU A 26 -3.78 -33.97 -4.13
N ASN A 27 -3.41 -34.87 -5.05
CA ASN A 27 -2.39 -34.64 -6.08
C ASN A 27 -1.05 -34.11 -5.56
N TYR A 28 -0.72 -34.39 -4.30
CA TYR A 28 0.47 -33.88 -3.64
C TYR A 28 1.75 -34.44 -4.29
N ALA A 29 2.64 -33.53 -4.69
CA ALA A 29 3.96 -33.83 -5.25
C ALA A 29 5.08 -32.97 -4.62
N GLY A 30 4.85 -32.40 -3.43
CA GLY A 30 5.82 -31.52 -2.75
C GLY A 30 6.10 -30.21 -3.48
N ILE A 31 5.11 -29.73 -4.25
CA ILE A 31 5.20 -28.55 -5.14
C ILE A 31 3.99 -27.66 -4.91
N PHE A 32 4.24 -26.36 -4.79
CA PHE A 32 3.25 -25.31 -4.57
C PHE A 32 3.60 -24.11 -5.46
N HIS A 33 2.64 -23.24 -5.72
CA HIS A 33 2.84 -22.01 -6.49
C HIS A 33 2.05 -20.84 -5.92
N PHE A 34 2.58 -19.64 -6.16
CA PHE A 34 2.04 -18.37 -5.68
C PHE A 34 2.17 -17.33 -6.77
N GLN A 35 1.28 -16.35 -6.79
CA GLN A 35 1.26 -15.32 -7.81
C GLN A 35 1.56 -13.96 -7.19
N PHE A 36 2.56 -13.28 -7.73
CA PHE A 36 2.96 -11.95 -7.29
C PHE A 36 2.89 -10.97 -8.45
N TRP A 37 2.42 -9.77 -8.17
CA TRP A 37 2.54 -8.66 -9.08
C TRP A 37 3.99 -8.18 -9.08
N HIS A 38 4.63 -8.17 -10.24
CA HIS A 38 6.01 -7.72 -10.40
C HIS A 38 6.09 -6.76 -11.58
N TYR A 39 6.23 -5.47 -11.27
CA TYR A 39 6.41 -4.40 -12.27
C TYR A 39 5.33 -4.35 -13.36
N GLY A 40 4.05 -4.53 -13.01
CA GLY A 40 2.92 -4.42 -13.94
C GLY A 40 2.42 -5.73 -14.52
N GLU A 41 3.03 -6.86 -14.16
CA GLU A 41 2.62 -8.18 -14.65
C GLU A 41 2.56 -9.17 -13.49
N TRP A 42 1.63 -10.12 -13.56
CA TRP A 42 1.55 -11.20 -12.58
C TRP A 42 2.52 -12.33 -12.94
N VAL A 43 3.34 -12.72 -11.97
CA VAL A 43 4.37 -13.73 -12.09
C VAL A 43 4.02 -14.92 -11.20
N ASP A 44 3.94 -16.10 -11.81
CA ASP A 44 3.72 -17.36 -11.10
C ASP A 44 5.06 -17.92 -10.58
N VAL A 45 5.15 -18.12 -9.27
CA VAL A 45 6.36 -18.54 -8.56
C VAL A 45 6.12 -19.89 -7.91
N VAL A 46 6.72 -20.92 -8.51
CA VAL A 46 6.67 -22.30 -8.02
C VAL A 46 7.75 -22.54 -6.97
N VAL A 47 7.41 -23.20 -5.86
CA VAL A 47 8.35 -23.61 -4.80
C VAL A 47 8.09 -25.05 -4.36
N ASP A 48 9.13 -25.73 -3.91
CA ASP A 48 8.96 -26.97 -3.13
C ASP A 48 8.56 -26.64 -1.68
N ASP A 49 8.17 -27.65 -0.91
CA ASP A 49 7.69 -27.49 0.47
C ASP A 49 8.77 -27.62 1.58
N ARG A 50 10.05 -27.67 1.20
CA ARG A 50 11.14 -27.72 2.19
C ARG A 50 11.31 -26.37 2.86
N LEU A 51 10.93 -26.27 4.14
CA LEU A 51 11.02 -25.04 4.92
C LEU A 51 12.25 -25.04 5.84
N PRO A 52 12.90 -23.87 6.05
CA PRO A 52 13.99 -23.75 7.01
C PRO A 52 13.51 -23.98 8.46
N THR A 53 14.15 -24.92 9.15
CA THR A 53 13.83 -25.28 10.54
C THR A 53 15.07 -25.31 11.43
N SER A 54 14.91 -24.95 12.70
CA SER A 54 15.87 -25.25 13.77
C SER A 54 15.14 -25.96 14.90
N ASP A 55 15.71 -27.06 15.39
CA ASP A 55 15.14 -27.87 16.48
C ASP A 55 13.68 -28.29 16.23
N GLY A 56 13.34 -28.60 14.97
CA GLY A 56 12.00 -29.00 14.54
C GLY A 56 10.98 -27.86 14.50
N LYS A 57 11.39 -26.60 14.68
CA LYS A 57 10.55 -25.41 14.60
C LYS A 57 10.88 -24.60 13.35
N LEU A 58 9.85 -24.03 12.72
CA LEU A 58 10.01 -23.12 11.58
C LEU A 58 10.76 -21.86 12.03
N LEU A 59 11.74 -21.44 11.21
CA LEU A 59 12.58 -20.28 11.51
C LEU A 59 11.93 -18.94 11.14
N TYR A 60 11.03 -18.95 10.15
CA TYR A 60 10.42 -17.75 9.59
C TYR A 60 8.90 -17.75 9.81
N MET A 61 8.12 -17.10 8.94
CA MET A 61 6.68 -16.99 9.06
C MET A 61 6.03 -18.37 9.21
N HIS A 62 5.13 -18.50 10.18
CA HIS A 62 4.38 -19.71 10.44
C HIS A 62 3.03 -19.36 11.08
N SER A 63 2.04 -20.22 10.88
CA SER A 63 0.78 -20.13 11.59
C SER A 63 0.93 -20.56 13.05
N ARG A 64 0.00 -20.10 13.89
CA ARG A 64 -0.23 -20.68 15.22
C ARG A 64 -0.72 -22.12 15.12
N ASP A 65 -1.50 -22.40 14.07
CA ASP A 65 -1.99 -23.74 13.79
C ASP A 65 -0.89 -24.59 13.13
N HIS A 66 -0.53 -25.68 13.79
CA HIS A 66 0.54 -26.58 13.34
C HIS A 66 0.26 -27.28 12.00
N ASN A 67 -0.98 -27.23 11.51
CA ASN A 67 -1.41 -27.85 10.26
C ASN A 67 -1.61 -26.84 9.11
N GLU A 68 -1.21 -25.58 9.29
CA GLU A 68 -1.36 -24.53 8.29
C GLU A 68 0.01 -24.00 7.81
N PHE A 69 0.32 -24.21 6.54
CA PHE A 69 1.65 -23.94 5.97
C PHE A 69 1.67 -22.93 4.82
N TRP A 70 0.51 -22.44 4.37
CA TRP A 70 0.44 -21.53 3.22
C TRP A 70 1.27 -20.26 3.44
N SER A 71 1.27 -19.71 4.66
CA SER A 71 1.99 -18.48 5.00
C SER A 71 3.51 -18.66 4.94
N ALA A 72 4.00 -19.81 5.42
CA ALA A 72 5.41 -20.18 5.35
C ALA A 72 5.89 -20.40 3.91
N LEU A 73 5.05 -21.06 3.09
CA LEU A 73 5.33 -21.30 1.68
C LEU A 73 5.23 -20.02 0.83
N LEU A 74 4.28 -19.14 1.14
CA LEU A 74 4.15 -17.82 0.52
C LEU A 74 5.41 -16.99 0.75
N GLU A 75 5.90 -16.94 1.99
CA GLU A 75 7.14 -16.23 2.31
C GLU A 75 8.35 -16.84 1.58
N LYS A 76 8.39 -18.17 1.43
CA LYS A 76 9.42 -18.85 0.63
C LYS A 76 9.37 -18.43 -0.84
N ALA A 77 8.18 -18.39 -1.43
CA ALA A 77 7.99 -17.99 -2.81
C ALA A 77 8.38 -16.52 -3.02
N TYR A 78 8.02 -15.66 -2.07
CA TYR A 78 8.40 -14.25 -2.08
C TYR A 78 9.92 -14.06 -1.91
N ALA A 79 10.56 -14.83 -1.02
CA ALA A 79 12.01 -14.87 -0.88
C ALA A 79 12.69 -15.35 -2.18
N LYS A 80 12.11 -16.34 -2.87
CA LYS A 80 12.61 -16.82 -4.15
C LYS A 80 12.51 -15.74 -5.24
N LEU A 81 11.39 -15.02 -5.31
CA LEU A 81 11.19 -13.93 -6.27
C LEU A 81 12.27 -12.84 -6.10
N HIS A 82 12.57 -12.48 -4.85
CA HIS A 82 13.56 -11.45 -4.50
C HIS A 82 14.99 -11.98 -4.33
N GLY A 83 15.20 -13.29 -4.45
CA GLY A 83 16.49 -13.99 -4.47
C GLY A 83 16.84 -14.79 -3.22
N ASN A 84 16.57 -14.29 -2.00
CA ASN A 84 16.74 -15.04 -0.75
C ASN A 84 15.96 -14.42 0.43
N TYR A 85 15.90 -15.14 1.57
CA TYR A 85 15.21 -14.69 2.79
C TYR A 85 15.84 -13.45 3.45
N GLU A 86 17.15 -13.27 3.37
CA GLU A 86 17.84 -12.14 4.01
C GLU A 86 17.45 -10.81 3.37
N VAL A 87 17.20 -10.80 2.07
CA VAL A 87 16.73 -9.63 1.29
C VAL A 87 15.33 -9.17 1.71
N LEU A 88 14.55 -9.99 2.42
CA LEU A 88 13.25 -9.60 2.95
C LEU A 88 13.34 -8.77 4.23
N LYS A 89 14.50 -8.76 4.93
CA LYS A 89 14.69 -7.95 6.13
C LYS A 89 14.65 -6.46 5.78
N GLY A 90 13.82 -5.71 6.50
CA GLY A 90 13.68 -4.27 6.30
C GLY A 90 12.79 -3.87 5.13
N GLY A 91 12.04 -4.80 4.53
CA GLY A 91 10.97 -4.46 3.59
C GLY A 91 9.81 -3.72 4.28
N THR A 92 9.11 -2.87 3.52
CA THR A 92 7.92 -2.14 3.99
C THR A 92 6.64 -2.91 3.72
N THR A 93 5.55 -2.59 4.44
CA THR A 93 4.26 -3.24 4.18
C THR A 93 3.69 -2.80 2.83
N SER A 94 3.93 -1.56 2.41
CA SER A 94 3.60 -1.03 1.09
C SER A 94 4.22 -1.82 -0.07
N GLU A 95 5.50 -2.19 0.03
CA GLU A 95 6.15 -3.03 -1.00
C GLU A 95 5.47 -4.40 -1.07
N ALA A 96 5.19 -5.01 0.08
CA ALA A 96 4.51 -6.30 0.11
C ALA A 96 3.07 -6.21 -0.43
N LEU A 97 2.32 -5.16 -0.08
CA LEU A 97 0.96 -4.95 -0.57
C LEU A 97 0.95 -4.70 -2.07
N GLU A 98 1.89 -3.93 -2.61
CA GLU A 98 2.03 -3.73 -4.07
C GLU A 98 2.35 -5.05 -4.78
N ASP A 99 3.34 -5.81 -4.30
CA ASP A 99 3.72 -7.09 -4.91
C ASP A 99 2.63 -8.17 -4.76
N MET A 100 1.74 -8.05 -3.76
CA MET A 100 0.65 -9.02 -3.54
C MET A 100 -0.67 -8.62 -4.18
N THR A 101 -0.86 -7.36 -4.57
CA THR A 101 -2.16 -6.88 -5.07
C THR A 101 -2.08 -6.18 -6.41
N GLY A 102 -0.90 -5.70 -6.83
CA GLY A 102 -0.77 -4.76 -7.94
C GLY A 102 -1.38 -3.39 -7.67
N GLY A 103 -1.79 -3.12 -6.43
CA GLY A 103 -2.34 -1.84 -6.00
C GLY A 103 -1.28 -0.74 -5.85
N LEU A 104 -1.74 0.50 -5.87
CA LEU A 104 -0.91 1.68 -5.69
C LEU A 104 -0.77 2.02 -4.22
N THR A 105 0.45 1.96 -3.69
CA THR A 105 0.71 2.23 -2.28
C THR A 105 1.12 3.67 -1.99
N GLU A 106 0.62 4.26 -0.91
CA GLU A 106 0.93 5.61 -0.45
C GLU A 106 1.40 5.58 1.00
N PHE A 107 2.28 6.51 1.35
CA PHE A 107 2.81 6.65 2.71
C PHE A 107 2.39 8.01 3.29
N ILE A 108 1.94 7.99 4.54
CA ILE A 108 1.57 9.17 5.31
C ILE A 108 2.39 9.17 6.61
N ASP A 109 3.11 10.27 6.85
CA ASP A 109 3.78 10.54 8.12
C ASP A 109 2.74 11.05 9.13
N LEU A 110 2.54 10.32 10.22
CA LEU A 110 1.55 10.66 11.24
C LEU A 110 2.07 11.70 12.24
N LYS A 111 3.35 12.09 12.19
CA LYS A 111 3.88 13.23 12.93
C LYS A 111 3.41 14.56 12.32
N GLU A 112 3.15 14.56 11.02
CA GLU A 112 2.61 15.70 10.27
C GLU A 112 1.41 15.25 9.41
N PRO A 113 0.31 14.78 10.03
CA PRO A 113 -0.79 14.19 9.29
C PRO A 113 -1.56 15.27 8.51
N PRO A 114 -2.11 14.93 7.33
CA PRO A 114 -2.98 15.85 6.60
C PRO A 114 -4.25 16.12 7.42
N ARG A 115 -4.77 17.35 7.35
CA ARG A 115 -5.96 17.76 8.15
C ARG A 115 -7.20 16.90 7.88
N ASN A 116 -7.30 16.35 6.68
CA ASN A 116 -8.40 15.50 6.22
C ASN A 116 -8.08 14.00 6.32
N LEU A 117 -7.07 13.58 7.10
CA LEU A 117 -6.64 12.19 7.22
C LEU A 117 -7.79 11.23 7.54
N LEU A 118 -8.63 11.58 8.52
CA LEU A 118 -9.77 10.76 8.92
C LEU A 118 -10.74 10.52 7.75
N GLN A 119 -11.04 11.57 6.99
CA GLN A 119 -11.90 11.49 5.80
C GLN A 119 -11.25 10.65 4.70
N MET A 120 -9.93 10.78 4.50
CA MET A 120 -9.17 9.95 3.56
C MET A 120 -9.24 8.47 3.93
N MET A 121 -9.14 8.13 5.22
CA MET A 121 -9.25 6.75 5.68
C MET A 121 -10.65 6.18 5.44
N PHE A 122 -11.72 6.92 5.78
CA PHE A 122 -13.10 6.50 5.50
C PHE A 122 -13.31 6.25 4.00
N ARG A 123 -12.92 7.21 3.15
CA ARG A 123 -13.01 7.06 1.70
C ARG A 123 -12.20 5.85 1.22
N GLY A 124 -10.99 5.64 1.73
CA GLY A 124 -10.19 4.47 1.35
C GLY A 124 -10.85 3.14 1.74
N PHE A 125 -11.45 3.03 2.93
CA PHE A 125 -12.22 1.84 3.31
C PHE A 125 -13.45 1.62 2.41
N GLU A 126 -14.17 2.68 2.02
CA GLU A 126 -15.29 2.60 1.06
C GLU A 126 -14.86 2.18 -0.35
N MET A 127 -13.65 2.55 -0.75
CA MET A 127 -13.02 2.16 -2.02
C MET A 127 -12.35 0.77 -1.95
N GLY A 128 -12.39 0.10 -0.79
CA GLY A 128 -11.79 -1.23 -0.61
C GLY A 128 -10.26 -1.23 -0.55
N SER A 129 -9.64 -0.08 -0.23
CA SER A 129 -8.20 0.03 -0.02
C SER A 129 -7.73 -0.75 1.20
N LEU A 130 -6.50 -1.25 1.15
CA LEU A 130 -5.86 -1.92 2.29
C LEU A 130 -5.01 -0.92 3.07
N PHE A 131 -4.91 -1.12 4.39
CA PHE A 131 -4.21 -0.18 5.25
C PHE A 131 -3.17 -0.90 6.10
N GLY A 132 -2.00 -0.28 6.20
CA GLY A 132 -0.93 -0.66 7.12
C GLY A 132 -0.54 0.51 8.00
N CYS A 133 0.06 0.22 9.14
CA CYS A 133 0.66 1.25 10.00
C CYS A 133 1.88 0.69 10.74
N SER A 134 2.77 1.57 11.20
CA SER A 134 3.94 1.15 11.96
C SER A 134 4.38 2.21 12.95
N ILE A 135 5.14 1.75 13.94
CA ILE A 135 5.78 2.58 14.96
C ILE A 135 7.28 2.50 14.73
N GLU A 136 7.96 3.63 14.68
CA GLU A 136 9.42 3.68 14.51
C GLU A 136 10.12 3.18 15.78
N ALA A 137 11.16 2.37 15.61
CA ALA A 137 12.04 1.98 16.69
C ALA A 137 13.41 2.65 16.55
N SER A 138 14.10 2.84 17.68
CA SER A 138 15.51 3.22 17.68
C SER A 138 16.32 2.16 16.92
N PRO A 139 17.38 2.52 16.17
CA PRO A 139 18.22 1.56 15.45
C PRO A 139 18.86 0.47 16.33
N MET A 140 18.92 0.69 17.65
CA MET A 140 19.46 -0.25 18.63
C MET A 140 18.39 -1.09 19.34
N GLU A 141 17.11 -0.81 19.10
CA GLU A 141 15.97 -1.49 19.72
C GLU A 141 15.12 -2.13 18.62
N PHE A 142 15.38 -3.40 18.30
CA PHE A 142 14.47 -4.16 17.46
C PHE A 142 13.31 -4.68 18.31
N GLU A 143 12.07 -4.42 17.87
CA GLU A 143 10.87 -5.03 18.44
C GLU A 143 10.63 -4.71 19.92
N ALA A 144 11.05 -3.51 20.35
CA ALA A 144 10.81 -3.02 21.71
C ALA A 144 9.31 -2.78 21.95
N ARG A 145 8.81 -3.26 23.09
CA ARG A 145 7.42 -3.08 23.51
C ARG A 145 7.24 -1.75 24.23
N THR A 146 6.14 -1.06 23.96
CA THR A 146 5.69 0.09 24.74
C THR A 146 5.03 -0.38 26.04
N ARG A 147 4.71 0.57 26.93
CA ARG A 147 3.99 0.26 28.17
C ARG A 147 2.54 -0.15 27.89
N GLU A 148 2.02 0.32 26.78
CA GLU A 148 0.66 0.16 26.31
C GLU A 148 0.43 -1.14 25.50
N GLY A 149 1.45 -2.02 25.43
CA GLY A 149 1.38 -3.31 24.74
C GLY A 149 1.79 -3.29 23.26
N LEU A 150 2.00 -2.10 22.67
CA LEU A 150 2.38 -1.98 21.26
C LEU A 150 3.85 -2.34 21.03
N VAL A 151 4.16 -2.99 19.92
CA VAL A 151 5.51 -3.31 19.44
C VAL A 151 6.02 -2.24 18.48
N LYS A 152 7.20 -1.69 18.75
CA LYS A 152 7.93 -0.76 17.88
C LYS A 152 8.76 -1.49 16.82
N GLY A 153 9.00 -0.85 15.68
CA GLY A 153 9.75 -1.43 14.57
C GLY A 153 9.00 -2.57 13.89
N HIS A 154 7.68 -2.59 14.07
CA HIS A 154 6.78 -3.63 13.59
C HIS A 154 5.64 -3.01 12.78
N ALA A 155 5.15 -3.77 11.79
CA ALA A 155 4.04 -3.35 10.95
C ALA A 155 2.74 -4.03 11.39
N TYR A 156 1.68 -3.23 11.47
CA TYR A 156 0.31 -3.63 11.77
C TYR A 156 -0.58 -3.41 10.55
N SER A 157 -1.73 -4.05 10.56
CA SER A 157 -2.79 -3.86 9.57
C SER A 157 -3.94 -3.08 10.20
N ILE A 158 -4.52 -2.10 9.50
CA ILE A 158 -5.76 -1.46 9.95
C ILE A 158 -6.91 -2.18 9.25
N THR A 159 -7.67 -2.96 10.00
CA THR A 159 -8.65 -3.93 9.48
C THR A 159 -10.09 -3.43 9.57
N GLY A 160 -10.29 -2.25 10.16
CA GLY A 160 -11.62 -1.65 10.27
C GLY A 160 -11.57 -0.23 10.83
N MET A 161 -12.65 0.51 10.56
CA MET A 161 -12.85 1.87 11.03
C MET A 161 -14.34 2.13 11.23
N ARG A 162 -14.73 2.70 12.36
CA ARG A 162 -16.13 2.95 12.71
C ARG A 162 -16.29 4.25 13.50
N MET A 163 -17.40 4.93 13.27
CA MET A 163 -17.90 5.95 14.20
C MET A 163 -18.75 5.25 15.26
N VAL A 164 -18.48 5.49 16.53
CA VAL A 164 -19.19 4.89 17.64
C VAL A 164 -19.84 5.95 18.50
N ASP A 165 -21.14 5.81 18.72
CA ASP A 165 -21.90 6.65 19.63
C ASP A 165 -21.62 6.22 21.08
N THR A 166 -20.95 7.10 21.82
CA THR A 166 -20.69 6.97 23.25
C THR A 166 -21.55 7.95 24.04
N PRO A 167 -21.67 7.80 25.38
CA PRO A 167 -22.37 8.79 26.21
C PRO A 167 -21.81 10.21 26.11
N GLU A 168 -20.54 10.36 25.74
CA GLU A 168 -19.83 11.65 25.65
C GLU A 168 -19.88 12.25 24.23
N GLY A 169 -20.33 11.49 23.25
CA GLY A 169 -20.42 11.88 21.85
C GLY A 169 -20.00 10.76 20.89
N THR A 170 -20.12 11.03 19.60
CA THR A 170 -19.69 10.09 18.56
C THR A 170 -18.19 10.25 18.30
N ILE A 171 -17.44 9.16 18.41
CA ILE A 171 -15.97 9.17 18.21
C ILE A 171 -15.54 8.18 17.11
N PRO A 172 -14.48 8.50 16.34
CA PRO A 172 -13.87 7.55 15.41
C PRO A 172 -12.94 6.58 16.14
N ILE A 173 -13.14 5.28 15.88
CA ILE A 173 -12.26 4.21 16.37
C ILE A 173 -11.77 3.31 15.24
N LEU A 174 -10.55 2.81 15.40
CA LEU A 174 -9.84 1.97 14.44
C LEU A 174 -9.66 0.59 15.01
N ARG A 175 -9.78 -0.43 14.14
CA ARG A 175 -9.42 -1.81 14.45
C ARG A 175 -8.07 -2.12 13.83
N ILE A 176 -7.12 -2.55 14.65
CA ILE A 176 -5.74 -2.78 14.26
C ILE A 176 -5.34 -4.20 14.62
N ARG A 177 -4.65 -4.87 13.70
CA ARG A 177 -4.20 -6.25 13.84
C ARG A 177 -2.69 -6.33 13.86
N ASN A 178 -2.17 -6.96 14.90
CA ASN A 178 -0.79 -7.42 15.00
C ASN A 178 -0.66 -8.80 14.32
N PRO A 179 0.11 -8.93 13.23
CA PRO A 179 0.25 -10.20 12.50
C PRO A 179 0.93 -11.32 13.30
N TRP A 180 1.58 -11.06 14.43
CA TRP A 180 2.13 -12.11 15.30
C TRP A 180 1.08 -12.75 16.22
N GLY A 181 -0.10 -12.12 16.33
CA GLY A 181 -1.19 -12.54 17.20
C GLY A 181 -0.85 -12.53 18.69
N ASN A 182 0.36 -12.10 19.10
CA ASN A 182 0.95 -12.41 20.41
C ASN A 182 0.05 -12.05 21.61
N GLU A 183 0.25 -12.75 22.74
CA GLU A 183 -0.61 -12.71 23.96
C GLU A 183 -0.76 -11.33 24.64
N GLN A 184 -0.21 -10.26 24.08
CA GLN A 184 -0.30 -8.94 24.69
C GLN A 184 -0.60 -7.87 23.64
N GLU A 185 -1.86 -7.48 23.63
CA GLU A 185 -2.45 -6.46 22.77
C GLU A 185 -2.41 -5.08 23.43
N TRP A 186 -2.96 -4.09 22.72
CA TRP A 186 -3.25 -2.77 23.26
C TRP A 186 -4.02 -2.88 24.58
N ASN A 187 -3.53 -2.23 25.62
CA ASN A 187 -4.14 -2.26 26.97
C ASN A 187 -4.68 -0.88 27.42
N GLY A 188 -4.80 0.07 26.48
CA GLY A 188 -5.35 1.40 26.75
C GLY A 188 -6.86 1.46 26.53
N ASP A 189 -7.36 2.68 26.31
CA ASP A 189 -8.77 2.93 26.04
C ASP A 189 -9.24 2.18 24.79
N TRP A 190 -10.43 1.57 24.85
CA TRP A 190 -11.01 0.73 23.80
C TRP A 190 -10.29 -0.61 23.53
N SER A 191 -9.33 -1.00 24.37
CA SER A 191 -8.85 -2.38 24.42
C SER A 191 -9.99 -3.37 24.69
N ASP A 192 -9.74 -4.64 24.44
CA ASP A 192 -10.69 -5.73 24.59
C ASP A 192 -11.34 -5.81 25.99
N ASP A 193 -10.57 -5.51 27.03
CA ASP A 193 -11.03 -5.47 28.44
C ASP A 193 -11.50 -4.07 28.90
N SER A 194 -11.61 -3.09 28.01
CA SER A 194 -11.93 -1.71 28.39
C SER A 194 -13.38 -1.53 28.86
N GLU A 195 -13.55 -0.91 30.04
CA GLU A 195 -14.86 -0.54 30.58
C GLU A 195 -15.61 0.47 29.69
N LEU A 196 -14.92 1.19 28.81
CA LEU A 196 -15.53 2.13 27.86
C LEU A 196 -16.54 1.44 26.93
N TRP A 197 -16.36 0.15 26.67
CA TRP A 197 -17.33 -0.63 25.91
C TRP A 197 -18.70 -0.72 26.60
N GLU A 198 -18.79 -0.57 27.92
CA GLU A 198 -20.09 -0.60 28.63
C GLU A 198 -21.02 0.53 28.19
N GLY A 199 -20.46 1.67 27.79
CA GLY A 199 -21.21 2.81 27.25
C GLY A 199 -21.76 2.59 25.84
N VAL A 200 -21.33 1.54 25.13
CA VAL A 200 -21.72 1.26 23.74
C VAL A 200 -22.86 0.25 23.68
N SER A 201 -23.89 0.57 22.90
CA SER A 201 -25.07 -0.30 22.76
C SER A 201 -24.70 -1.67 22.16
N ARG A 202 -25.41 -2.73 22.58
CA ARG A 202 -25.21 -4.09 22.04
C ARG A 202 -25.40 -4.17 20.52
N LYS A 203 -26.26 -3.30 19.96
CA LYS A 203 -26.49 -3.22 18.51
C LYS A 203 -25.22 -2.76 17.78
N GLN A 204 -24.61 -1.67 18.25
CA GLN A 204 -23.36 -1.15 17.67
C GLN A 204 -22.23 -2.18 17.77
N LYS A 205 -22.03 -2.80 18.95
CA LYS A 205 -21.01 -3.85 19.13
C LYS A 205 -21.16 -5.00 18.12
N LYS A 206 -22.41 -5.40 17.85
CA LYS A 206 -22.69 -6.45 16.87
C LYS A 206 -22.43 -5.99 15.43
N GLU A 207 -22.81 -4.76 15.07
CA GLU A 207 -22.56 -4.18 13.73
C GLU A 207 -21.06 -3.98 13.45
N MET A 208 -20.28 -3.79 14.51
CA MET A 208 -18.82 -3.69 14.43
C MET A 208 -18.12 -5.04 14.34
N ASN A 209 -18.84 -6.16 14.52
CA ASN A 209 -18.26 -7.48 14.74
C ASN A 209 -17.17 -7.43 15.82
N LEU A 210 -17.46 -6.80 16.96
CA LEU A 210 -16.54 -6.77 18.10
C LEU A 210 -16.30 -8.21 18.57
N VAL A 211 -15.10 -8.71 18.32
CA VAL A 211 -14.55 -9.94 18.87
C VAL A 211 -13.68 -9.54 20.05
N VAL A 212 -13.79 -10.28 21.16
CA VAL A 212 -12.99 -10.07 22.37
C VAL A 212 -12.20 -11.34 22.56
N GLU A 213 -11.04 -11.43 21.93
CA GLU A 213 -10.18 -12.60 21.89
C GLU A 213 -8.73 -12.17 21.77
N ASN A 214 -7.80 -12.88 22.44
CA ASN A 214 -6.36 -12.59 22.33
C ASN A 214 -5.78 -13.13 20.99
N ASP A 215 -6.23 -12.56 19.88
CA ASP A 215 -5.88 -12.96 18.52
C ASP A 215 -4.93 -11.98 17.81
N GLY A 216 -4.57 -10.90 18.50
CA GLY A 216 -3.74 -9.80 18.04
C GLY A 216 -4.52 -8.65 17.40
N GLU A 217 -5.86 -8.72 17.30
CA GLU A 217 -6.71 -7.67 16.79
C GLU A 217 -7.39 -6.90 17.94
N PHE A 218 -7.19 -5.58 17.97
CA PHE A 218 -7.73 -4.72 19.02
C PHE A 218 -8.31 -3.44 18.43
N TRP A 219 -9.14 -2.75 19.20
CA TRP A 219 -9.65 -1.43 18.85
C TRP A 219 -8.92 -0.32 19.62
N MET A 220 -8.82 0.85 19.02
CA MET A 220 -8.31 2.05 19.67
C MET A 220 -8.96 3.32 19.11
N SER A 221 -8.91 4.42 19.86
CA SER A 221 -9.37 5.72 19.38
C SER A 221 -8.49 6.25 18.26
N PHE A 222 -9.05 7.02 17.33
CA PHE A 222 -8.26 7.70 16.30
C PHE A 222 -7.20 8.64 16.90
N ASP A 223 -7.51 9.29 18.02
CA ASP A 223 -6.59 10.18 18.70
C ASP A 223 -5.41 9.43 19.33
N ASP A 224 -5.65 8.26 19.95
CA ASP A 224 -4.58 7.39 20.43
C ASP A 224 -3.75 6.83 19.27
N TYR A 225 -4.40 6.47 18.15
CA TYR A 225 -3.68 6.05 16.96
C TYR A 225 -2.68 7.10 16.49
N LEU A 226 -3.09 8.38 16.37
CA LEU A 226 -2.21 9.48 15.98
C LEU A 226 -1.09 9.74 17.00
N LYS A 227 -1.33 9.42 18.27
CA LYS A 227 -0.35 9.60 19.35
C LYS A 227 0.70 8.49 19.38
N HIS A 228 0.31 7.27 19.03
CA HIS A 228 1.13 6.07 19.21
C HIS A 228 1.80 5.57 17.92
N PHE A 229 1.22 5.83 16.74
CA PHE A 229 1.76 5.40 15.45
C PHE A 229 2.47 6.53 14.72
N ASP A 230 3.56 6.19 14.03
CA ASP A 230 4.39 7.16 13.31
C ASP A 230 4.08 7.20 11.81
N LYS A 231 3.64 6.07 11.24
CA LYS A 231 3.44 5.94 9.79
C LYS A 231 2.16 5.19 9.48
N MET A 232 1.48 5.65 8.44
CA MET A 232 0.38 4.95 7.80
C MET A 232 0.69 4.67 6.33
N GLU A 233 0.24 3.52 5.87
CA GLU A 233 0.39 3.03 4.51
C GLU A 233 -1.00 2.70 3.96
N ILE A 234 -1.29 3.13 2.74
CA ILE A 234 -2.57 2.86 2.06
C ILE A 234 -2.25 2.15 0.76
N CYS A 235 -2.92 1.05 0.43
CA CYS A 235 -2.85 0.39 -0.86
C CYS A 235 -4.19 0.50 -1.58
N ASN A 236 -4.24 1.33 -2.62
CA ASN A 236 -5.42 1.53 -3.45
C ASN A 236 -5.45 0.52 -4.58
N LEU A 237 -6.53 -0.25 -4.69
CA LEU A 237 -6.68 -1.31 -5.68
C LEU A 237 -7.28 -0.75 -6.98
N GLY A 238 -6.62 -1.00 -8.11
CA GLY A 238 -7.11 -0.62 -9.43
C GLY A 238 -8.24 -1.53 -9.92
N PRO A 239 -9.03 -1.10 -10.92
CA PRO A 239 -10.12 -1.88 -11.49
C PRO A 239 -9.62 -3.15 -12.19
N ASP A 240 -8.44 -3.12 -12.81
CA ASP A 240 -7.86 -4.29 -13.49
C ASP A 240 -7.63 -5.46 -12.52
N VAL A 241 -7.13 -5.15 -11.31
CA VAL A 241 -6.94 -6.13 -10.23
C VAL A 241 -8.29 -6.73 -9.83
N MET A 242 -9.29 -5.88 -9.67
CA MET A 242 -10.64 -6.29 -9.26
C MET A 242 -11.36 -7.11 -10.34
N ASP A 243 -11.18 -6.79 -11.62
CA ASP A 243 -11.77 -7.53 -12.74
C ASP A 243 -11.08 -8.89 -12.96
N GLU A 244 -9.76 -8.97 -12.82
CA GLU A 244 -9.03 -10.25 -12.86
C GLU A 244 -9.45 -11.16 -11.71
N ILE A 245 -9.60 -10.60 -10.50
CA ILE A 245 -10.10 -11.31 -9.34
C ILE A 245 -11.51 -11.86 -9.60
N TYR A 246 -12.40 -11.05 -10.18
CA TYR A 246 -13.73 -11.52 -10.58
C TYR A 246 -13.66 -12.68 -11.58
N GLN A 247 -12.79 -12.59 -12.59
CA GLN A 247 -12.61 -13.68 -13.57
C GLN A 247 -12.12 -14.98 -12.93
N MET A 248 -11.27 -14.89 -11.91
CA MET A 248 -10.71 -16.05 -11.20
C MET A 248 -11.64 -16.65 -10.17
N THR A 249 -12.39 -15.82 -9.44
CA THR A 249 -13.17 -16.23 -8.25
C THR A 249 -14.67 -16.25 -8.48
N GLY A 250 -15.16 -15.54 -9.49
CA GLY A 250 -16.60 -15.33 -9.75
C GLY A 250 -17.28 -14.33 -8.81
N ILE A 251 -16.56 -13.70 -7.87
CA ILE A 251 -17.12 -12.76 -6.89
C ILE A 251 -16.97 -11.33 -7.40
N ALA A 252 -18.08 -10.64 -7.67
CA ALA A 252 -18.04 -9.25 -8.11
C ALA A 252 -17.85 -8.32 -6.91
N VAL A 253 -16.92 -7.38 -7.02
CA VAL A 253 -16.60 -6.40 -5.95
C VAL A 253 -17.79 -5.48 -5.64
N GLU A 254 -18.69 -5.30 -6.59
CA GLU A 254 -19.96 -4.57 -6.44
C GLU A 254 -20.90 -5.27 -5.46
N ASP A 255 -20.92 -6.61 -5.44
CA ASP A 255 -21.72 -7.40 -4.51
C ASP A 255 -21.19 -7.29 -3.06
N ALA A 256 -19.92 -6.92 -2.91
CA ALA A 256 -19.27 -6.63 -1.62
C ALA A 256 -19.44 -5.16 -1.17
N GLY A 257 -20.10 -4.31 -1.96
CA GLY A 257 -20.47 -2.93 -1.59
C GLY A 257 -19.39 -1.87 -1.76
N TYR A 258 -18.28 -2.16 -2.44
CA TYR A 258 -17.17 -1.21 -2.64
C TYR A 258 -17.31 -0.37 -3.91
N ARG A 259 -16.80 0.86 -3.86
CA ARG A 259 -16.64 1.75 -5.04
C ARG A 259 -15.32 1.43 -5.76
N ARG A 260 -15.23 1.70 -7.07
CA ARG A 260 -14.06 1.36 -7.92
C ARG A 260 -13.27 2.59 -8.35
N TRP A 261 -11.93 2.49 -8.32
CA TRP A 261 -11.05 3.47 -8.95
C TRP A 261 -11.10 3.37 -10.48
N ASN A 262 -10.90 4.48 -11.17
CA ASN A 262 -10.57 4.47 -12.60
C ASN A 262 -9.05 4.57 -12.74
N THR A 263 -8.44 3.71 -13.57
CA THR A 263 -6.98 3.63 -13.69
C THR A 263 -6.54 3.74 -15.14
N ARG A 264 -5.46 4.49 -15.36
CA ARG A 264 -4.76 4.60 -16.63
C ARG A 264 -3.27 4.43 -16.37
N THR A 265 -2.69 3.40 -16.98
CA THR A 265 -1.27 3.08 -16.83
C THR A 265 -0.53 3.34 -18.14
N HIS A 266 0.62 4.00 -18.05
CA HIS A 266 1.50 4.24 -19.18
C HIS A 266 2.89 3.67 -18.89
N LEU A 267 3.45 2.95 -19.86
CA LEU A 267 4.83 2.49 -19.82
C LEU A 267 5.71 3.45 -20.62
N GLY A 268 6.82 3.87 -20.01
CA GLY A 268 7.75 4.82 -20.60
C GLY A 268 9.21 4.46 -20.30
N VAL A 269 10.12 5.11 -21.03
CA VAL A 269 11.57 4.98 -20.84
C VAL A 269 12.20 6.36 -20.93
N TRP A 270 13.06 6.66 -19.96
CA TRP A 270 14.00 7.78 -20.04
C TRP A 270 15.33 7.31 -20.65
N SER A 271 15.58 7.68 -21.90
CA SER A 271 16.80 7.32 -22.62
C SER A 271 17.16 8.37 -23.67
N GLY A 272 18.44 8.76 -23.73
CA GLY A 272 18.90 9.73 -24.73
C GLY A 272 18.16 11.06 -24.59
N GLU A 273 17.39 11.42 -25.60
CA GLU A 273 16.65 12.70 -25.66
C GLU A 273 15.50 12.77 -24.66
N THR A 274 14.86 11.65 -24.30
CA THR A 274 13.74 11.66 -23.33
C THR A 274 14.19 11.78 -21.88
N ALA A 275 15.49 11.71 -21.61
CA ALA A 275 16.08 11.82 -20.27
C ALA A 275 16.26 13.29 -19.85
N GLY A 276 15.16 14.06 -19.86
CA GLY A 276 15.15 15.53 -19.79
C GLY A 276 15.53 16.15 -18.46
N GLY A 277 15.64 15.36 -17.39
CA GLY A 277 15.91 15.89 -16.05
C GLY A 277 14.67 16.47 -15.38
N CYS A 278 14.80 16.99 -14.15
CA CYS A 278 13.71 17.71 -13.47
C CYS A 278 13.59 19.18 -13.95
N ARG A 279 12.56 19.89 -13.46
CA ARG A 279 12.25 21.28 -13.85
C ARG A 279 13.38 22.30 -13.64
N ASN A 280 14.41 21.96 -12.85
CA ASN A 280 15.63 22.75 -12.71
C ASN A 280 16.47 22.79 -14.00
N PHE A 281 16.28 21.82 -14.90
CA PHE A 281 16.93 21.70 -16.20
C PHE A 281 15.95 22.06 -17.32
N LEU A 282 15.46 23.31 -17.31
CA LEU A 282 14.43 23.79 -18.24
C LEU A 282 14.68 23.47 -19.72
N ASP A 283 15.95 23.55 -20.15
CA ASP A 283 16.33 23.36 -21.55
C ASP A 283 16.13 21.92 -22.02
N SER A 284 16.15 20.94 -21.10
CA SER A 284 15.94 19.53 -21.40
C SER A 284 14.63 18.98 -20.83
N PHE A 285 14.01 19.66 -19.84
CA PHE A 285 12.81 19.20 -19.13
C PHE A 285 11.65 18.91 -20.07
N ALA A 286 11.48 19.72 -21.11
CA ALA A 286 10.39 19.56 -22.07
C ALA A 286 10.46 18.20 -22.79
N TYR A 287 11.65 17.64 -23.02
CA TYR A 287 11.82 16.38 -23.74
C TYR A 287 11.40 15.13 -22.96
N ASN A 288 11.13 15.26 -21.65
CA ASN A 288 10.55 14.15 -20.93
C ASN A 288 9.20 13.72 -21.55
N PRO A 289 8.78 12.46 -21.35
CA PRO A 289 7.43 12.02 -21.69
C PRO A 289 6.37 12.90 -21.02
N GLN A 290 5.33 13.24 -21.78
CA GLN A 290 4.22 14.08 -21.34
C GLN A 290 2.91 13.32 -21.55
N PHE A 291 2.03 13.35 -20.55
CA PHE A 291 0.76 12.63 -20.55
C PHE A 291 -0.38 13.61 -20.30
N GLY A 292 -1.30 13.69 -21.27
CA GLY A 292 -2.50 14.50 -21.15
C GLY A 292 -3.61 13.75 -20.43
N ILE A 293 -4.30 14.42 -19.52
CA ILE A 293 -5.37 13.85 -18.70
C ILE A 293 -6.57 14.79 -18.73
N GLU A 294 -7.74 14.22 -18.99
CA GLU A 294 -9.01 14.93 -18.98
C GLU A 294 -9.90 14.30 -17.90
N ILE A 295 -10.39 15.13 -16.97
CA ILE A 295 -11.30 14.70 -15.91
C ILE A 295 -12.71 15.10 -16.34
N SER A 296 -13.63 14.13 -16.39
CA SER A 296 -14.98 14.33 -16.93
C SER A 296 -16.06 14.66 -15.87
N GLY A 297 -15.76 14.51 -14.58
CA GLY A 297 -16.74 14.72 -13.51
C GLY A 297 -16.10 14.76 -12.11
N PRO A 298 -16.82 15.28 -11.09
CA PRO A 298 -16.36 15.32 -9.72
C PRO A 298 -16.54 13.97 -9.02
N ASP A 299 -15.92 13.83 -7.83
CA ASP A 299 -16.16 12.68 -6.97
C ASP A 299 -17.63 12.66 -6.50
N PRO A 300 -18.26 11.47 -6.38
CA PRO A 300 -19.61 11.38 -5.84
C PRO A 300 -19.64 11.93 -4.41
N GLU A 301 -20.60 12.81 -4.11
CA GLU A 301 -20.80 13.45 -2.80
C GLU A 301 -19.76 14.52 -2.42
N ASP A 302 -18.89 14.94 -3.34
CA ASP A 302 -18.03 16.10 -3.12
C ASP A 302 -18.79 17.41 -3.32
N ALA A 303 -19.01 18.14 -2.21
CA ALA A 303 -19.79 19.37 -2.21
C ALA A 303 -19.13 20.53 -2.98
N ASP A 304 -17.81 20.47 -3.15
CA ASP A 304 -17.01 21.49 -3.83
C ASP A 304 -16.83 21.19 -5.34
N GLY A 305 -17.36 20.06 -5.82
CA GLY A 305 -17.29 19.67 -7.22
C GLY A 305 -15.88 19.31 -7.68
N LEU A 306 -15.06 18.79 -6.78
CA LEU A 306 -13.68 18.39 -7.08
C LEU A 306 -13.58 16.89 -7.38
N CYS A 307 -12.49 16.49 -8.04
CA CYS A 307 -12.17 15.11 -8.34
C CYS A 307 -10.81 14.72 -7.72
N THR A 308 -10.75 13.58 -7.06
CA THR A 308 -9.53 13.06 -6.45
C THR A 308 -8.75 12.21 -7.45
N VAL A 309 -7.49 12.58 -7.71
CA VAL A 309 -6.61 11.84 -8.62
C VAL A 309 -5.31 11.49 -7.92
N ILE A 310 -4.95 10.21 -8.02
CA ILE A 310 -3.68 9.69 -7.50
C ILE A 310 -2.70 9.55 -8.67
N PHE A 311 -1.56 10.22 -8.55
CA PHE A 311 -0.46 10.13 -9.50
C PHE A 311 0.67 9.27 -8.92
N ALA A 312 1.08 8.25 -9.65
CA ALA A 312 2.14 7.34 -9.25
C ALA A 312 3.14 7.08 -10.39
N VAL A 313 4.43 7.28 -10.10
CA VAL A 313 5.53 7.00 -11.03
C VAL A 313 6.44 5.93 -10.42
N LEU A 314 6.60 4.82 -11.14
CA LEU A 314 7.37 3.65 -10.71
C LEU A 314 8.58 3.44 -11.62
N GLN A 315 9.74 3.09 -11.04
CA GLN A 315 10.92 2.69 -11.79
C GLN A 315 11.10 1.17 -11.76
N LYS A 316 11.18 0.54 -12.94
CA LYS A 316 11.32 -0.91 -13.07
C LYS A 316 12.78 -1.37 -12.92
N ASN A 317 12.95 -2.61 -12.44
CA ASN A 317 14.20 -3.37 -12.42
C ASN A 317 15.35 -2.78 -11.59
N ARG A 318 15.09 -1.88 -10.64
CA ARG A 318 16.17 -1.20 -9.89
C ARG A 318 16.68 -2.00 -8.72
N ARG A 319 15.84 -2.85 -8.12
CA ARG A 319 16.24 -3.73 -7.00
C ARG A 319 17.27 -4.76 -7.47
N GLU A 320 17.10 -5.35 -8.65
CA GLU A 320 18.07 -6.30 -9.23
C GLU A 320 19.37 -5.60 -9.64
N LEU A 321 19.29 -4.33 -10.02
CA LEU A 321 20.45 -3.52 -10.39
C LEU A 321 21.30 -3.09 -9.18
N LYS A 322 20.78 -3.16 -7.95
CA LYS A 322 21.58 -2.93 -6.73
C LYS A 322 22.77 -3.89 -6.62
N GLN A 323 22.60 -5.16 -7.03
CA GLN A 323 23.71 -6.13 -7.07
C GLN A 323 24.82 -5.72 -8.05
N LYS A 324 24.49 -4.87 -9.03
CA LYS A 324 25.43 -4.27 -9.99
C LYS A 324 25.96 -2.90 -9.54
N GLY A 325 25.68 -2.50 -8.30
CA GLY A 325 26.10 -1.21 -7.73
C GLY A 325 25.32 0.00 -8.26
N LEU A 326 24.14 -0.21 -8.84
CA LEU A 326 23.28 0.86 -9.32
C LEU A 326 22.09 1.03 -8.37
N ASP A 327 22.08 2.17 -7.69
CA ASP A 327 20.98 2.55 -6.80
C ASP A 327 19.73 3.01 -7.58
N ASN A 328 18.63 3.17 -6.82
CA ASN A 328 17.41 3.78 -7.29
C ASN A 328 17.68 5.23 -7.75
N LEU A 329 17.00 5.66 -8.82
CA LEU A 329 17.03 7.05 -9.24
C LEU A 329 16.03 7.87 -8.44
N ALA A 330 16.38 9.12 -8.16
CA ALA A 330 15.42 10.10 -7.67
C ALA A 330 14.47 10.49 -8.82
N ILE A 331 13.21 10.04 -8.74
CA ILE A 331 12.16 10.27 -9.72
C ILE A 331 11.06 11.15 -9.13
N GLY A 332 10.30 11.82 -9.99
CA GLY A 332 9.22 12.73 -9.61
C GLY A 332 8.42 13.16 -10.82
N PHE A 333 7.38 13.97 -10.58
CA PHE A 333 6.53 14.49 -11.64
C PHE A 333 6.03 15.88 -11.30
N ALA A 334 5.58 16.59 -12.33
CA ALA A 334 4.90 17.87 -12.20
C ALA A 334 3.63 17.87 -13.06
N VAL A 335 2.55 18.39 -12.50
CA VAL A 335 1.26 18.55 -13.16
C VAL A 335 1.07 20.02 -13.51
N TYR A 336 0.58 20.28 -14.72
CA TYR A 336 0.30 21.61 -15.24
C TYR A 336 -1.14 21.69 -15.72
N GLU A 337 -1.77 22.84 -15.47
CA GLU A 337 -3.04 23.19 -16.09
C GLU A 337 -2.83 23.56 -17.55
N VAL A 338 -3.68 23.03 -18.42
CA VAL A 338 -3.70 23.35 -19.84
C VAL A 338 -5.13 23.56 -20.29
N ASP A 339 -5.37 24.54 -21.16
CA ASP A 339 -6.72 24.75 -21.70
C ASP A 339 -7.16 23.58 -22.57
N LYS A 340 -6.21 23.00 -23.33
CA LYS A 340 -6.41 21.86 -24.23
C LYS A 340 -5.10 21.10 -24.43
N ILE A 341 -5.19 19.77 -24.52
CA ILE A 341 -4.03 18.91 -24.85
C ILE A 341 -3.78 19.00 -26.35
N TYR A 342 -2.72 19.70 -26.74
CA TYR A 342 -2.24 19.74 -28.14
C TYR A 342 -0.77 19.39 -28.22
N GLY A 343 -0.47 18.19 -28.70
CA GLY A 343 0.89 17.76 -29.01
C GLY A 343 1.83 17.80 -27.80
N HIS A 344 3.12 17.93 -28.09
CA HIS A 344 4.18 17.95 -27.09
C HIS A 344 4.51 19.41 -26.73
N LEU A 345 4.41 19.75 -25.44
CA LEU A 345 4.64 21.11 -24.96
C LEU A 345 6.14 21.42 -24.92
N ASP A 346 6.48 22.64 -25.31
CA ASP A 346 7.87 23.07 -25.44
C ASP A 346 8.41 23.71 -24.15
N ARG A 347 9.70 24.08 -24.20
CA ARG A 347 10.37 24.82 -23.12
C ARG A 347 9.66 26.12 -22.74
N ASN A 348 9.10 26.84 -23.71
CA ASN A 348 8.49 28.14 -23.47
C ASN A 348 7.23 28.02 -22.62
N PHE A 349 6.44 26.95 -22.84
CA PHE A 349 5.32 26.63 -21.99
C PHE A 349 5.76 26.43 -20.53
N PHE A 350 6.72 25.52 -20.28
CA PHE A 350 7.16 25.22 -18.92
C PHE A 350 7.89 26.38 -18.25
N ALA A 351 8.48 27.30 -19.02
CA ALA A 351 9.10 28.52 -18.50
C ALA A 351 8.08 29.55 -18.01
N THR A 352 6.90 29.62 -18.66
CA THR A 352 5.86 30.61 -18.37
C THR A 352 4.78 30.10 -17.42
N HIS A 353 4.58 28.79 -17.32
CA HIS A 353 3.55 28.17 -16.48
C HIS A 353 4.15 27.57 -15.21
N LYS A 354 3.45 27.77 -14.09
CA LYS A 354 3.77 27.11 -12.82
C LYS A 354 3.03 25.77 -12.76
N SER A 355 3.68 24.77 -12.17
CA SER A 355 3.02 23.51 -11.85
C SER A 355 1.97 23.76 -10.76
N ILE A 356 0.79 23.18 -10.92
CA ILE A 356 -0.28 23.22 -9.91
C ILE A 356 -0.07 22.18 -8.82
N ALA A 357 0.59 21.08 -9.16
CA ALA A 357 0.91 19.97 -8.29
C ALA A 357 2.23 19.36 -8.73
N ARG A 358 2.94 18.74 -7.79
CA ARG A 358 4.21 18.08 -8.03
C ARG A 358 4.48 17.08 -6.91
N SER A 359 5.32 16.11 -7.19
CA SER A 359 5.85 15.22 -6.16
C SER A 359 6.50 16.03 -5.03
N ALA A 360 6.12 15.78 -3.78
CA ALA A 360 6.60 16.53 -2.60
C ALA A 360 8.13 16.45 -2.45
N ALA A 361 8.69 15.29 -2.77
CA ALA A 361 10.13 15.08 -2.89
C ALA A 361 10.39 14.14 -4.08
N PHE A 362 11.57 14.27 -4.67
CA PHE A 362 12.06 13.29 -5.63
C PHE A 362 12.69 12.14 -4.86
N ILE A 363 11.99 11.03 -4.79
CA ILE A 363 12.37 9.85 -4.02
C ILE A 363 12.27 8.61 -4.90
N ASN A 364 12.68 7.46 -4.37
CA ASN A 364 12.79 6.21 -5.12
C ASN A 364 11.43 5.71 -5.69
N LEU A 365 10.32 6.15 -5.09
CA LEU A 365 8.95 5.96 -5.55
C LEU A 365 8.24 7.29 -5.36
N SER A 366 7.90 7.99 -6.44
CA SER A 366 7.21 9.27 -6.33
C SER A 366 5.73 9.08 -6.53
N ARG A 367 4.96 9.33 -5.47
CA ARG A 367 3.50 9.22 -5.46
C ARG A 367 2.92 10.38 -4.67
N SER A 368 1.79 10.91 -5.10
CA SER A 368 1.06 11.91 -4.33
C SER A 368 -0.40 11.96 -4.75
N ASN A 369 -1.28 11.97 -3.75
CA ASN A 369 -2.70 12.21 -3.91
C ASN A 369 -2.99 13.71 -3.95
N TRP A 370 -3.82 14.11 -4.90
CA TRP A 370 -4.24 15.49 -5.07
C TRP A 370 -5.70 15.55 -5.51
N THR A 371 -6.40 16.55 -4.99
CA THR A 371 -7.78 16.84 -5.39
C THR A 371 -7.76 18.05 -6.32
N PHE A 372 -8.37 17.90 -7.49
CA PHE A 372 -8.34 18.89 -8.57
C PHE A 372 -9.75 19.29 -9.03
N PRO A 373 -9.93 20.52 -9.54
CA PRO A 373 -11.15 20.86 -10.26
C PRO A 373 -11.26 20.08 -11.59
N ILE A 374 -12.47 20.06 -12.15
CA ILE A 374 -12.76 19.42 -13.43
C ILE A 374 -12.20 20.30 -14.57
N THR A 375 -11.03 19.94 -15.08
CA THR A 375 -10.34 20.61 -16.19
C THR A 375 -9.29 19.67 -16.80
N THR A 376 -8.55 20.17 -17.79
CA THR A 376 -7.55 19.41 -18.53
C THR A 376 -6.16 19.65 -17.92
N TRP A 377 -5.41 18.57 -17.73
CA TRP A 377 -4.11 18.60 -17.07
C TRP A 377 -3.05 17.91 -17.93
N LEU A 378 -1.80 18.37 -17.79
CA LEU A 378 -0.63 17.68 -18.32
C LEU A 378 0.26 17.20 -17.18
N LEU A 379 0.51 15.90 -17.13
CA LEU A 379 1.52 15.28 -16.29
C LEU A 379 2.85 15.19 -17.07
N CYS A 380 3.92 15.71 -16.50
CA CYS A 380 5.28 15.59 -17.04
C CYS A 380 6.16 14.87 -16.01
N ASP A 381 6.63 13.69 -16.38
CA ASP A 381 7.45 12.85 -15.51
C ASP A 381 8.93 13.20 -15.64
N CYS A 382 9.69 13.13 -14.56
CA CYS A 382 11.11 13.48 -14.60
C CYS A 382 11.97 12.70 -13.61
N ALA A 383 13.25 12.55 -13.94
CA ALA A 383 14.27 12.00 -13.04
C ALA A 383 15.36 13.04 -12.78
N ILE A 384 15.88 13.13 -11.55
CA ILE A 384 16.85 14.18 -11.16
C ILE A 384 18.25 13.95 -11.76
N ASN A 385 18.65 12.70 -12.01
CA ASN A 385 20.05 12.41 -12.29
C ASN A 385 20.25 11.48 -13.49
N PHE A 386 20.59 12.07 -14.63
CA PHE A 386 21.32 11.42 -15.70
C PHE A 386 22.67 12.11 -15.89
N ARG A 387 23.52 12.12 -14.84
CA ARG A 387 24.95 12.30 -15.09
C ARG A 387 25.45 11.05 -15.80
N THR A 388 25.38 11.05 -17.12
CA THR A 388 26.27 10.23 -17.94
C THR A 388 27.68 10.55 -17.48
N ARG A 389 28.34 9.60 -16.79
CA ARG A 389 29.80 9.52 -16.82
C ARG A 389 30.15 9.31 -18.30
N ARG A 390 30.30 10.40 -19.06
CA ARG A 390 31.15 10.38 -20.24
C ARG A 390 32.55 10.08 -19.71
N ARG A 391 32.92 8.80 -19.73
CA ARG A 391 34.33 8.42 -19.81
C ARG A 391 34.78 8.84 -21.21
N GLY A 392 35.35 10.02 -21.29
CA GLY A 392 36.29 10.40 -22.34
C GLY A 392 37.69 10.26 -21.79
#